data_AF-A0A401X8F5-F1
#
_entry.id   AF-A0A401X8F5-F1
#
_cell.length_a   1.000
_cell.length_b   1.000
_cell.length_c   1.000
_cell.angle_alpha   90.00
_cell.angle_beta   90.00
_cell.angle_gamma   90.00
#
_symmetry.space_group_name_H-M   'P 1'
#
loop_
_entity.id
_entity.type
_entity.pdbx_description
1 polymer ?
#
loop_
_entity_poly.entity_id
_entity_poly.type
_entity_poly.pdbx_seq_one_letter_code
_entity_poly.pdbx_strand_id
1 'polypeptide(L)'
;MSEQKHLSHEQIAHEAWAELVRESPRAAELMHHLSAQIDDNNAVVISQQALAVLMNRSTDTVKRALKLLEARNWIEIRQVGERGTVNAYVLNCRVAWSKPRDGIRYSKFSATVVASSIEQSDEALLGIEPPLMYLPTR
;
A
#
# COMPACT_ATOMS: atom_id res chain seq x y z
N MET A 1 35.48 -14.97 -19.74
CA MET A 1 34.39 -15.57 -18.95
C MET A 1 34.13 -14.66 -17.76
N SER A 2 33.27 -13.66 -17.91
CA SER A 2 32.70 -12.94 -16.77
C SER A 2 31.42 -13.66 -16.40
N GLU A 3 31.43 -14.34 -15.26
CA GLU A 3 30.25 -14.95 -14.66
C GLU A 3 29.28 -13.81 -14.30
N GLN A 4 28.31 -13.55 -15.18
CA GLN A 4 27.22 -12.63 -14.86
C GLN A 4 26.38 -13.30 -13.78
N LYS A 5 26.65 -12.94 -12.53
CA LYS A 5 25.85 -13.35 -11.37
C LYS A 5 24.40 -12.91 -11.62
N HIS A 6 23.57 -13.84 -12.03
CA HIS A 6 22.15 -13.60 -12.24
C HIS A 6 21.52 -13.42 -10.85
N LEU A 7 21.37 -12.18 -10.40
CA LEU A 7 20.70 -11.88 -9.14
C LEU A 7 19.24 -12.32 -9.25
N SER A 8 18.75 -12.98 -8.20
CA SER A 8 17.32 -13.27 -8.09
C SER A 8 16.52 -11.97 -8.00
N HIS A 9 15.25 -12.00 -8.39
CA HIS A 9 14.37 -10.83 -8.24
C HIS A 9 14.27 -10.36 -6.78
N GLU A 10 14.35 -11.28 -5.81
CA GLU A 10 14.41 -10.95 -4.37
C GLU A 10 15.63 -10.11 -4.01
N GLN A 11 16.81 -10.47 -4.54
CA GLN A 11 18.04 -9.74 -4.27
C GLN A 11 18.01 -8.34 -4.88
N ILE A 12 17.50 -8.21 -6.11
CA ILE A 12 17.33 -6.91 -6.78
C ILE A 12 16.35 -6.03 -6.01
N ALA A 13 15.23 -6.60 -5.55
CA ALA A 13 14.25 -5.87 -4.74
C ALA A 13 14.85 -5.43 -3.40
N HIS A 14 15.62 -6.29 -2.74
CA HIS A 14 16.27 -5.97 -1.47
C HIS A 14 17.34 -4.87 -1.63
N GLU A 15 18.13 -4.91 -2.71
CA GLU A 15 19.10 -3.85 -3.04
C GLU A 15 18.42 -2.51 -3.32
N ALA A 16 17.32 -2.52 -4.08
CA ALA A 16 16.51 -1.32 -4.32
C ALA A 16 15.95 -0.77 -3.00
N TRP A 17 15.51 -1.64 -2.09
CA TRP A 17 15.01 -1.22 -0.77
C TRP A 17 16.11 -0.59 0.07
N ALA A 18 17.32 -1.16 0.03
CA ALA A 18 18.48 -0.59 0.71
C ALA A 18 18.85 0.79 0.14
N GLU A 19 18.70 1.02 -1.17
CA GLU A 19 18.86 2.35 -1.77
C GLU A 19 17.79 3.33 -1.29
N LEU A 20 16.53 2.91 -1.27
CA LEU A 20 15.41 3.73 -0.78
C LEU A 20 15.61 4.16 0.68
N VAL A 21 16.08 3.26 1.54
CA VAL A 21 16.39 3.56 2.95
C VAL A 21 17.48 4.64 3.06
N ARG A 22 18.52 4.58 2.20
CA ARG A 22 19.59 5.58 2.19
C ARG A 22 19.11 6.94 1.69
N GLU A 23 18.26 6.96 0.66
CA GLU A 23 17.74 8.20 0.09
C GLU A 23 16.72 8.88 1.00
N SER A 24 15.76 8.11 1.52
CA SER A 24 14.69 8.61 2.37
C SER A 24 14.21 7.55 3.35
N PRO A 25 14.69 7.58 4.60
CA PRO A 25 14.21 6.70 5.66
C PRO A 25 12.69 6.78 5.85
N ARG A 26 12.08 7.94 5.58
CA ARG A 26 10.64 8.17 5.71
C ARG A 26 9.83 7.52 4.60
N ALA A 27 10.34 7.53 3.38
CA ALA A 27 9.72 6.80 2.28
C ALA A 27 9.81 5.29 2.52
N ALA A 28 10.94 4.80 3.02
CA ALA A 28 11.11 3.39 3.38
C ALA A 28 10.18 2.96 4.53
N GLU A 29 10.05 3.78 5.60
CA GLU A 29 9.10 3.55 6.70
C GLU A 29 7.65 3.44 6.18
N LEU A 30 7.22 4.38 5.34
CA LEU A 30 5.91 4.34 4.71
C LEU A 30 5.71 3.09 3.84
N MET A 31 6.72 2.73 3.06
CA MET A 31 6.72 1.53 2.22
C MET A 31 6.52 0.27 3.06
N HIS A 32 7.23 0.13 4.19
CA HIS A 32 7.04 -1.00 5.11
C HIS A 32 5.62 -1.09 5.65
N HIS A 33 5.02 0.05 6.03
CA HIS A 33 3.64 0.06 6.50
C HIS A 33 2.63 -0.33 5.42
N LEU A 34 2.82 0.15 4.18
CA LEU A 34 1.96 -0.23 3.06
C LEU A 34 2.12 -1.71 2.70
N SER A 35 3.34 -2.24 2.71
CA SER A 35 3.62 -3.65 2.46
C SER A 35 3.01 -4.58 3.52
N ALA A 36 2.87 -4.13 4.77
CA ALA A 36 2.25 -4.91 5.83
C ALA A 36 0.72 -5.10 5.65
N GLN A 37 0.07 -4.25 4.86
CA GLN A 37 -1.36 -4.30 4.57
C GLN A 37 -1.71 -5.09 3.30
N ILE A 38 -0.67 -5.55 2.60
CA ILE A 38 -0.75 -6.26 1.33
C ILE A 38 -0.39 -7.72 1.58
N ASP A 39 -1.42 -8.56 1.61
CA ASP A 39 -1.28 -10.01 1.59
C ASP A 39 -1.46 -10.48 0.13
N ASP A 40 -2.59 -11.06 -0.26
CA ASP A 40 -2.89 -11.42 -1.66
C ASP A 40 -3.27 -10.22 -2.56
N ASN A 41 -3.41 -9.03 -1.98
CA ASN A 41 -3.89 -7.82 -2.64
C ASN A 41 -2.71 -6.93 -3.07
N ASN A 42 -2.76 -6.29 -4.24
CA ASN A 42 -1.65 -5.46 -4.73
C ASN A 42 -1.84 -3.95 -4.49
N ALA A 43 -2.90 -3.55 -3.81
CA ALA A 43 -3.21 -2.15 -3.57
C ALA A 43 -3.77 -1.92 -2.16
N VAL A 44 -3.47 -0.76 -1.59
CA VAL A 44 -4.02 -0.28 -0.32
C VAL A 44 -4.77 1.02 -0.57
N VAL A 45 -6.04 1.09 -0.19
CA VAL A 45 -6.81 2.34 -0.17
C VAL A 45 -6.80 2.88 1.25
N ILE A 46 -6.16 4.02 1.47
CA ILE A 46 -6.06 4.65 2.79
C ILE A 46 -5.95 6.17 2.62
N SER A 47 -6.50 6.94 3.56
CA SER A 47 -6.34 8.39 3.52
C SER A 47 -4.91 8.83 3.89
N GLN A 48 -4.52 10.04 3.48
CA GLN A 48 -3.24 10.62 3.90
C GLN A 48 -3.20 10.93 5.40
N GLN A 49 -4.35 11.22 6.01
CA GLN A 49 -4.45 11.52 7.44
C GLN A 49 -4.28 10.24 8.27
N ALA A 50 -4.90 9.13 7.86
CA ALA A 50 -4.71 7.82 8.49
C ALA A 50 -3.25 7.35 8.39
N LEU A 51 -2.59 7.54 7.24
CA LEU A 51 -1.16 7.27 7.10
C LEU A 51 -0.30 8.12 8.04
N ALA A 52 -0.65 9.39 8.22
CA ALA A 52 0.07 10.30 9.11
C ALA A 52 -0.05 9.85 10.57
N VAL A 53 -1.24 9.42 11.00
CA VAL A 53 -1.46 8.84 12.34
C VAL A 53 -0.67 7.54 12.50
N LEU A 54 -0.72 6.65 11.51
CA LEU A 54 -0.04 5.35 11.54
C LEU A 54 1.48 5.50 11.65
N MET A 55 2.07 6.45 10.92
CA MET A 55 3.50 6.76 11.01
C MET A 55 3.87 7.63 12.22
N ASN A 56 2.88 8.16 12.95
CA ASN A 56 3.05 9.21 13.95
C ASN A 56 3.86 10.42 13.41
N ARG A 57 3.44 10.94 12.25
CA ARG A 57 4.07 12.07 11.53
C ARG A 57 3.03 13.08 11.06
N SER A 58 3.51 14.24 10.59
CA SER A 58 2.64 15.20 9.89
C SER A 58 2.23 14.70 8.51
N THR A 59 1.05 15.12 8.06
CA THR A 59 0.55 14.84 6.71
C THR A 59 1.49 15.35 5.62
N ASP A 60 2.20 16.46 5.84
CA ASP A 60 3.20 16.98 4.89
C ASP A 60 4.41 16.05 4.74
N THR A 61 4.81 15.37 5.82
CA THR A 61 5.88 14.36 5.76
C THR A 61 5.45 13.18 4.91
N VAL A 62 4.21 12.70 5.11
CA VAL A 62 3.63 11.62 4.32
C VAL A 62 3.51 12.01 2.85
N LYS A 63 3.03 13.22 2.54
CA LYS A 63 2.94 13.72 1.15
C LYS A 63 4.30 13.73 0.44
N ARG A 64 5.36 14.17 1.12
CA ARG A 64 6.73 14.15 0.56
C ARG A 64 7.23 12.72 0.31
N ALA A 65 6.97 11.82 1.26
CA ALA A 65 7.33 10.41 1.13
C ALA A 65 6.58 9.74 -0.04
N LEU A 66 5.27 9.97 -0.16
CA LEU A 66 4.45 9.47 -1.26
C LEU A 66 4.94 9.94 -2.63
N LYS A 67 5.25 11.25 -2.76
CA LYS A 67 5.81 11.80 -4.00
C LYS A 67 7.13 11.15 -4.40
N LEU A 68 8.00 10.84 -3.43
CA LEU A 68 9.27 10.16 -3.69
C LEU A 68 9.03 8.73 -4.15
N LEU A 69 8.15 7.98 -3.46
CA LEU A 69 7.79 6.61 -3.84
C LEU A 69 7.17 6.55 -5.24
N GLU A 70 6.31 7.49 -5.58
CA GLU A 70 5.72 7.62 -6.93
C GLU A 70 6.80 7.94 -7.97
N ALA A 71 7.65 8.95 -7.72
CA ALA A 71 8.72 9.32 -8.65
C ALA A 71 9.74 8.19 -8.89
N ARG A 72 9.95 7.33 -7.89
CA ARG A 72 10.84 6.17 -7.95
C ARG A 72 10.11 4.88 -8.37
N ASN A 73 8.85 4.95 -8.80
CA ASN A 73 8.03 3.83 -9.29
C ASN A 73 7.84 2.67 -8.29
N TRP A 74 7.85 2.98 -6.98
CA TRP A 74 7.52 2.03 -5.92
C TRP A 74 6.01 1.85 -5.78
N ILE A 75 5.28 2.96 -5.92
CA ILE A 75 3.82 3.01 -5.82
C ILE A 75 3.23 3.76 -7.00
N GLU A 76 1.99 3.43 -7.32
CA GLU A 76 1.13 4.19 -8.21
C GLU A 76 -0.05 4.74 -7.39
N ILE A 77 -0.28 6.05 -7.49
CA ILE A 77 -1.32 6.74 -6.73
C ILE A 77 -2.54 6.92 -7.63
N ARG A 78 -3.70 6.42 -7.19
CA ARG A 78 -4.97 6.56 -7.89
C ARG A 78 -6.00 7.22 -6.98
N GLN A 79 -6.66 8.26 -7.46
CA GLN A 79 -7.73 8.90 -6.70
C GLN A 79 -8.96 7.99 -6.67
N VAL A 80 -9.53 7.78 -5.47
CA VAL A 80 -10.76 7.00 -5.28
C VAL A 80 -11.83 7.95 -4.75
N GLY A 81 -12.59 8.56 -5.66
CA GLY A 81 -13.72 9.45 -5.34
C GLY A 81 -13.62 10.84 -5.98
N GLU A 82 -14.75 11.56 -6.02
CA GLU A 82 -14.84 12.91 -6.61
C GLU A 82 -14.09 13.99 -5.80
N ARG A 83 -14.01 13.83 -4.48
CA ARG A 83 -13.22 14.69 -3.59
C ARG A 83 -11.91 13.96 -3.29
N GLY A 84 -10.77 14.50 -3.71
CA GLY A 84 -9.43 13.88 -3.65
C GLY A 84 -8.83 13.62 -2.27
N THR A 85 -9.65 13.34 -1.25
CA THR A 85 -9.23 13.01 0.11
C THR A 85 -8.82 11.55 0.27
N VAL A 86 -9.34 10.65 -0.55
CA VAL A 86 -9.02 9.21 -0.50
C VAL A 86 -8.27 8.79 -1.75
N ASN A 87 -7.10 8.17 -1.54
CA ASN A 87 -6.26 7.64 -2.61
C ASN A 87 -6.05 6.13 -2.41
N ALA A 88 -6.03 5.40 -3.51
CA ALA A 88 -5.50 4.06 -3.61
C ALA A 88 -4.01 4.13 -3.96
N TYR A 89 -3.22 3.34 -3.26
CA TYR A 89 -1.80 3.15 -3.47
C TYR A 89 -1.58 1.73 -3.97
N VAL A 90 -1.25 1.59 -5.26
CA VAL A 90 -0.92 0.31 -5.87
C VAL A 90 0.57 0.10 -5.74
N LEU A 91 0.98 -1.02 -5.13
CA LEU A 91 2.39 -1.35 -4.99
C LEU A 91 2.89 -2.04 -6.25
N ASN A 92 4.10 -1.69 -6.67
CA ASN A 92 4.76 -2.40 -7.76
C ASN A 92 5.13 -3.82 -7.29
N CYS A 93 4.33 -4.82 -7.67
CA CYS A 93 4.52 -6.22 -7.27
C CYS A 93 5.90 -6.80 -7.66
N ARG A 94 6.63 -6.22 -8.61
CA ARG A 94 7.99 -6.67 -8.96
C ARG A 94 9.03 -6.37 -7.86
N VAL A 95 8.74 -5.40 -7.00
CA VAL A 95 9.61 -5.00 -5.88
C VAL A 95 9.06 -5.50 -4.55
N ALA A 96 7.74 -5.70 -4.47
CA ALA A 96 7.12 -6.18 -3.25
C ALA A 96 7.39 -7.68 -3.02
N TRP A 97 7.13 -8.60 -3.96
CA TRP A 97 7.05 -10.05 -3.64
C TRP A 97 7.55 -10.99 -4.76
N SER A 98 8.00 -12.18 -4.32
CA SER A 98 8.66 -13.25 -5.10
C SER A 98 7.74 -14.38 -5.58
N LYS A 99 6.44 -14.35 -5.24
CA LYS A 99 5.51 -15.41 -5.66
C LYS A 99 5.04 -15.20 -7.12
N PRO A 100 4.99 -16.27 -7.94
CA PRO A 100 4.41 -16.21 -9.27
C PRO A 100 2.92 -15.80 -9.18
N ARG A 101 2.50 -14.91 -10.08
CA ARG A 101 1.08 -14.63 -10.31
C ARG A 101 0.48 -15.80 -11.08
N ASP A 102 -0.18 -16.71 -10.38
CA ASP A 102 -1.00 -17.72 -11.04
C ASP A 102 -2.30 -17.08 -11.55
N GLY A 103 -2.47 -17.06 -12.88
CA GLY A 103 -3.79 -16.86 -13.50
C GLY A 103 -4.11 -15.45 -14.00
N ILE A 104 -3.33 -14.92 -14.95
CA ILE A 104 -3.74 -13.76 -15.74
C ILE A 104 -4.65 -14.20 -16.89
N ARG A 105 -5.96 -14.01 -16.72
CA ARG A 105 -6.89 -13.72 -17.83
C ARG A 105 -8.06 -12.82 -17.46
N TYR A 106 -8.30 -12.63 -16.17
CA TYR A 106 -9.08 -11.52 -15.61
C TYR A 106 -8.24 -10.90 -14.51
N SER A 107 -7.75 -9.68 -14.69
CA SER A 107 -6.97 -9.00 -13.64
C SER A 107 -7.92 -8.61 -12.52
N LYS A 108 -8.16 -9.52 -11.58
CA LYS A 108 -8.76 -9.18 -10.29
C LYS A 108 -7.83 -8.17 -9.63
N PHE A 109 -8.25 -6.90 -9.63
CA PHE A 109 -7.63 -5.87 -8.81
C PHE A 109 -8.24 -6.01 -7.42
N SER A 110 -7.56 -6.75 -6.56
CA SER A 110 -7.95 -6.89 -5.16
C SER A 110 -7.20 -5.83 -4.36
N ALA A 111 -7.94 -4.98 -3.66
CA ALA A 111 -7.41 -3.89 -2.87
C ALA A 111 -7.81 -4.06 -1.41
N THR A 112 -6.85 -3.86 -0.50
CA THR A 112 -7.13 -3.73 0.92
C THR A 112 -7.58 -2.30 1.19
N VAL A 113 -8.81 -2.11 1.64
CA VAL A 113 -9.31 -0.78 2.05
C VAL A 113 -9.09 -0.63 3.55
N VAL A 114 -8.35 0.40 3.94
CA VAL A 114 -8.10 0.77 5.34
C VAL A 114 -8.85 2.06 5.63
N ALA A 115 -9.85 1.96 6.50
CA ALA A 115 -10.60 3.08 7.02
C ALA A 115 -10.20 3.33 8.48
N SER A 116 -9.85 4.57 8.80
CA SER A 116 -9.52 4.98 10.19
C SER A 116 -10.80 5.32 10.95
N SER A 117 -10.86 4.97 12.25
CA SER A 117 -12.02 5.29 13.12
C SER A 117 -12.25 6.81 13.23
N ILE A 118 -11.17 7.58 13.30
CA ILE A 118 -11.17 9.05 13.44
C ILE A 118 -11.83 9.75 12.23
N GLU A 119 -11.91 9.05 11.10
CA GLU A 119 -12.50 9.57 9.87
C GLU A 119 -13.98 9.20 9.71
N GLN A 120 -14.52 8.39 10.63
CA GLN A 120 -15.91 7.95 10.59
C GLN A 120 -16.78 8.93 11.38
N SER A 121 -17.84 9.44 10.75
CA SER A 121 -18.82 10.35 11.40
C SER A 121 -19.56 9.69 12.56
N ASP A 122 -19.59 8.37 12.55
CA ASP A 122 -20.24 7.46 13.49
C ASP A 122 -19.21 6.70 14.33
N GLU A 123 -18.02 7.27 14.58
CA GLU A 123 -16.96 6.66 15.40
C GLU A 123 -17.47 6.06 16.72
N ALA A 124 -18.41 6.75 17.38
CA ALA A 124 -19.01 6.30 18.65
C ALA A 124 -19.91 5.06 18.52
N LEU A 125 -20.30 4.68 17.31
CA LEU A 125 -21.15 3.54 16.99
C LEU A 125 -20.37 2.35 16.42
N LEU A 126 -19.07 2.50 16.16
CA LEU A 126 -18.22 1.44 15.63
C LEU A 126 -18.22 0.23 16.59
N GLY A 127 -18.63 -0.93 16.07
CA GLY A 127 -18.68 -2.19 16.84
C GLY A 127 -19.96 -2.42 17.64
N ILE A 128 -20.94 -1.49 17.60
CA ILE A 128 -22.28 -1.65 18.19
C ILE A 128 -23.40 -1.60 17.15
N GLU A 129 -23.06 -1.73 15.87
CA GLU A 129 -23.98 -1.74 14.74
C GLU A 129 -24.86 -3.01 14.73
N PRO A 130 -26.12 -2.90 14.31
CA PRO A 130 -26.94 -4.08 14.08
C PRO A 130 -26.29 -4.97 13.01
N PRO A 131 -26.37 -6.31 13.15
CA PRO A 131 -25.77 -7.22 12.17
C PRO A 131 -26.35 -6.96 10.78
N LEU A 132 -25.47 -6.90 9.78
CA LEU A 132 -25.87 -6.78 8.38
C LEU A 132 -26.73 -7.99 7.98
N MET A 133 -27.67 -7.75 7.06
CA MET A 133 -28.56 -8.79 6.56
C MET A 133 -27.74 -9.96 6.01
N TYR A 134 -27.90 -11.13 6.63
CA TYR A 134 -27.25 -12.35 6.16
C TYR A 134 -28.05 -12.95 5.00
N LEU A 135 -27.41 -13.08 3.84
CA LEU A 135 -27.96 -13.87 2.73
C LEU A 135 -27.51 -15.32 2.89
N PRO A 136 -28.44 -16.30 2.89
CA PRO A 136 -28.07 -17.71 3.00
C PRO A 136 -27.19 -18.10 1.82
N THR A 137 -26.03 -18.69 2.13
CA THR A 137 -25.15 -19.31 1.13
C THR A 137 -25.72 -20.69 0.78
N ARG A 138 -25.80 -21.00 -0.52
CA ARG A 138 -26.25 -22.30 -1.04
C ARG A 138 -25.16 -23.34 -0.96
#